data_AF-W4GQJ8-F1
#
_entry.id   AF-W4GQJ8-F1
#
_cell.length_a   1.000
_cell.length_b   1.000
_cell.length_c   1.000
_cell.angle_alpha   90.00
_cell.angle_beta   90.00
_cell.angle_gamma   90.00
#
_symmetry.space_group_name_H-M   'P 1'
#
loop_
_entity.id
_entity.type
_entity.pdbx_description
1 polymer ?
#
loop_
_entity_poly.entity_id
_entity_poly.type
_entity_poly.pdbx_seq_one_letter_code
_entity_poly.pdbx_strand_id
1 'polypeptide(L)'
;MEVQQLVPPGATSLYHACRLRLYCEGEREVNENLKVQIAFGDVGFYVEDLRDLRLRDGVREVLIKWLGLDDLESSWKPALSIYEAVPVLFRRWAKARGNEDGVSEMFDDLTSACGHPM
;
A
#
# COMPACT_ATOMS: atom_id res chain seq x y z
N MET A 1 -7.13 3.78 35.52
CA MET A 1 -7.48 3.55 34.11
C MET A 1 -7.88 2.10 33.98
N GLU A 2 -9.10 1.82 33.52
CA GLU A 2 -9.54 0.45 33.22
C GLU A 2 -9.04 0.05 31.83
N VAL A 3 -8.42 -1.12 31.74
CA VAL A 3 -7.96 -1.69 30.47
C VAL A 3 -9.10 -2.50 29.88
N GLN A 4 -9.61 -2.07 28.73
CA GLN A 4 -10.65 -2.81 27.99
C GLN A 4 -10.00 -3.82 27.04
N GLN A 5 -10.48 -5.06 27.09
CA GLN A 5 -10.03 -6.12 26.19
C GLN A 5 -10.76 -6.00 24.84
N LEU A 6 -10.05 -5.48 23.83
CA LEU A 6 -10.60 -5.22 22.50
C LEU A 6 -10.66 -6.46 21.59
N VAL A 7 -9.98 -7.55 21.96
CA VAL A 7 -9.85 -8.76 21.14
C VAL A 7 -10.21 -10.01 21.95
N PRO A 8 -11.09 -10.89 21.45
CA PRO A 8 -11.45 -12.14 22.12
C PRO A 8 -10.22 -13.05 22.35
N PRO A 9 -10.14 -13.78 23.49
CA PRO A 9 -9.06 -14.72 23.73
C PRO A 9 -8.98 -15.78 22.62
N GLY A 10 -7.79 -15.96 22.03
CA GLY A 10 -7.57 -16.96 20.98
C GLY A 10 -7.98 -16.53 19.57
N ALA A 11 -8.45 -15.29 19.38
CA ALA A 11 -8.65 -14.75 18.04
C ALA A 11 -7.30 -14.56 17.33
N THR A 12 -7.15 -15.15 16.15
CA THR A 12 -5.98 -14.93 15.30
C THR A 12 -6.28 -13.81 14.33
N SER A 13 -5.42 -12.81 14.27
CA SER A 13 -5.56 -11.64 13.40
C SER A 13 -4.25 -11.37 12.68
N LEU A 14 -4.32 -11.13 11.38
CA LEU A 14 -3.17 -10.79 10.55
C LEU A 14 -2.95 -9.27 10.59
N TYR A 15 -1.83 -8.82 11.14
CA TYR A 15 -1.45 -7.40 11.16
C TYR A 15 -0.10 -7.19 10.49
N HIS A 16 0.08 -6.01 9.92
CA HIS A 16 1.34 -5.60 9.33
C HIS A 16 2.41 -5.33 10.41
N ALA A 17 3.59 -5.91 10.24
CA ALA A 17 4.71 -5.78 11.18
C ALA A 17 5.14 -4.32 11.41
N CYS A 18 4.90 -3.39 10.47
CA CYS A 18 5.31 -1.99 10.62
C CYS A 18 4.53 -1.20 11.68
N ARG A 19 3.45 -1.74 12.27
CA ARG A 19 2.77 -1.13 13.44
C ARG A 19 3.16 -1.77 14.78
N LEU A 20 4.12 -2.70 14.80
CA LEU A 20 4.71 -3.18 16.04
C LEU A 20 5.53 -2.05 16.67
N ARG A 21 4.95 -1.33 17.64
CA ARG A 21 5.75 -0.59 18.62
C ARG A 21 6.55 -1.63 19.39
N LEU A 22 7.87 -1.67 19.18
CA LEU A 22 8.78 -2.52 19.94
C LEU A 22 8.70 -2.07 21.41
N TYR A 23 7.88 -2.78 22.18
CA TYR A 23 7.95 -2.74 23.63
C TYR A 23 9.11 -3.66 24.03
N CYS A 24 10.23 -3.07 24.44
CA CYS A 24 11.36 -3.84 24.97
C CYS A 24 11.01 -4.30 26.39
N GLU A 25 10.59 -5.54 26.53
CA GLU A 25 10.62 -6.27 27.79
C GLU A 25 11.68 -7.36 27.63
N GLY A 26 12.71 -7.32 28.48
CA GLY A 26 14.02 -7.96 28.28
C GLY A 26 14.06 -9.49 28.32
N GLU A 27 12.92 -10.19 28.27
CA GLU A 27 12.87 -11.64 28.54
C GLU A 27 11.88 -12.41 27.65
N ARG A 28 11.50 -11.89 26.47
CA ARG A 28 10.74 -12.68 25.50
C ARG A 28 11.66 -13.28 24.45
N GLU A 29 11.80 -14.60 24.46
CA GLU A 29 12.48 -15.38 23.41
C GLU A 29 11.91 -14.99 22.03
N VAL A 30 12.67 -14.18 21.29
CA VAL A 30 12.35 -13.76 19.93
C VAL A 30 12.44 -15.01 19.04
N ASN A 31 11.29 -15.64 18.79
CA ASN A 31 11.17 -16.81 17.92
C ASN A 31 11.63 -16.46 16.49
N GLU A 32 12.29 -17.41 15.81
CA GLU A 32 12.74 -17.32 14.42
C GLU A 32 11.67 -16.80 13.44
N ASN A 33 10.38 -17.05 13.72
CA ASN A 33 9.27 -16.54 12.91
C ASN A 33 9.16 -14.99 12.92
N LEU A 34 9.53 -14.33 14.03
CA LEU A 34 9.54 -12.87 14.13
C LEU A 34 10.71 -12.26 13.34
N LYS A 35 11.85 -12.96 13.27
CA LYS A 35 12.99 -12.56 12.43
C LYS A 35 12.65 -12.68 10.94
N VAL A 36 11.91 -13.72 10.56
CA VAL A 36 11.43 -13.91 9.19
C VAL A 36 10.48 -12.78 8.79
N GLN A 37 9.55 -12.36 9.66
CA GLN A 37 8.67 -11.22 9.38
C GLN A 37 9.41 -9.88 9.25
N ILE A 38 10.50 -9.67 9.98
CA ILE A 38 11.36 -8.49 9.84
C ILE A 38 12.15 -8.54 8.52
N ALA A 39 12.65 -9.72 8.14
CA ALA A 39 13.40 -9.91 6.90
C ALA A 39 12.53 -9.74 5.64
N PHE A 40 11.21 -9.97 5.73
CA PHE A 40 10.24 -9.68 4.66
C PHE A 40 9.72 -8.23 4.66
N GLY A 41 10.12 -7.40 5.63
CA GLY A 41 9.73 -6.00 5.75
C GLY A 41 10.44 -5.05 4.78
N ASP A 42 11.39 -5.54 3.97
CA ASP A 42 12.28 -4.72 3.14
C ASP A 42 11.93 -4.74 1.63
N VAL A 43 10.82 -5.37 1.24
CA VAL A 43 10.45 -5.53 -0.19
C VAL A 43 9.00 -5.11 -0.47
N GLY A 44 8.80 -3.80 -0.62
CA GLY A 44 7.68 -3.24 -1.39
C GLY A 44 6.39 -2.93 -0.60
N PHE A 45 5.68 -1.90 -1.07
CA PHE A 45 4.32 -1.61 -0.65
C PHE A 45 3.40 -2.76 -1.08
N TYR A 46 2.72 -3.42 -0.13
CA TYR A 46 1.77 -4.49 -0.43
C TYR A 46 0.44 -3.90 -0.94
N VAL A 47 0.40 -3.60 -2.23
CA VAL A 47 -0.81 -3.17 -2.95
C VAL A 47 -1.61 -4.42 -3.36
N GLU A 48 -2.87 -4.49 -2.94
CA GLU A 48 -3.81 -5.52 -3.39
C GLU A 48 -4.48 -5.11 -4.70
N ASP A 49 -4.93 -3.86 -4.79
CA ASP A 49 -5.57 -3.36 -6.00
C ASP A 49 -5.47 -1.83 -6.15
N LEU A 50 -5.57 -1.36 -7.38
CA LEU A 50 -5.74 0.05 -7.72
C LEU A 50 -7.20 0.26 -8.11
N ARG A 51 -7.92 1.12 -7.38
CA ARG A 51 -9.37 1.17 -7.46
C ARG A 51 -9.90 2.33 -8.26
N ASP A 52 -9.25 3.48 -8.20
CA ASP A 52 -9.81 4.69 -8.78
C ASP A 52 -8.75 5.74 -9.13
N LEU A 53 -9.12 6.71 -9.97
CA LEU A 53 -8.28 7.82 -10.41
C LEU A 53 -8.99 9.14 -10.12
N ARG A 54 -8.25 10.12 -9.61
CA ARG A 54 -8.76 11.50 -9.50
C ARG A 54 -7.68 12.52 -9.79
N LEU A 55 -8.10 13.71 -10.20
CA LEU A 55 -7.26 14.90 -10.20
C LEU A 55 -7.57 15.73 -8.94
N ARG A 56 -6.56 15.99 -8.12
CA ARG A 56 -6.67 16.82 -6.92
C ARG A 56 -5.50 17.80 -6.85
N ASP A 57 -5.82 19.09 -6.78
CA ASP A 57 -4.83 20.17 -6.68
C ASP A 57 -3.75 20.11 -7.78
N GLY A 58 -4.14 19.72 -9.00
CA GLY A 58 -3.23 19.57 -10.15
C GLY A 58 -2.40 18.28 -10.14
N VAL A 59 -2.56 17.41 -9.15
CA VAL A 59 -1.87 16.12 -9.05
C VAL A 59 -2.85 14.99 -9.28
N ARG A 60 -2.48 14.04 -10.15
CA ARG A 60 -3.23 12.80 -10.31
C ARG A 60 -2.93 11.84 -9.18
N GLU A 61 -3.99 11.38 -8.53
CA GLU A 61 -3.92 10.43 -7.43
C GLU A 61 -4.67 9.15 -7.78
N VAL A 62 -4.15 8.02 -7.34
CA VAL A 62 -4.78 6.71 -7.46
C VAL A 62 -5.20 6.22 -6.08
N LEU A 63 -6.42 5.68 -6.00
CA LEU A 63 -6.92 5.05 -4.78
C LEU A 63 -6.37 3.63 -4.67
N ILE A 64 -5.70 3.34 -3.56
CA ILE A 64 -5.04 2.06 -3.34
C ILE A 64 -5.81 1.27 -2.31
N LYS A 65 -6.11 0.03 -2.67
CA LYS A 65 -6.47 -1.02 -1.72
C LYS A 65 -5.19 -1.71 -1.25
N TRP A 66 -4.93 -1.61 0.05
CA TRP A 66 -3.77 -2.24 0.67
C TRP A 66 -4.07 -3.70 1.00
N LEU A 67 -3.11 -4.56 0.70
CA LEU A 67 -3.22 -5.99 0.94
C LEU A 67 -3.37 -6.29 2.42
N GLY A 68 -4.43 -7.02 2.74
CA GLY A 68 -4.72 -7.46 4.11
C GLY A 68 -5.27 -6.35 5.02
N LEU A 69 -5.56 -5.16 4.49
CA LEU A 69 -6.26 -4.10 5.22
C LEU A 69 -7.73 -4.06 4.82
N ASP A 70 -8.54 -3.34 5.59
CA ASP A 70 -9.95 -3.11 5.24
C ASP A 70 -10.10 -2.08 4.11
N ASP A 71 -11.26 -2.05 3.46
CA ASP A 71 -11.55 -1.07 2.39
C ASP A 71 -11.50 0.37 2.92
N LEU A 72 -11.86 0.58 4.18
CA LEU A 72 -11.80 1.88 4.86
C LEU A 72 -10.35 2.40 5.02
N GLU A 73 -9.36 1.52 4.96
CA GLU A 73 -7.94 1.91 5.02
C GLU A 73 -7.37 2.25 3.64
N SER A 74 -8.19 2.17 2.58
CA SER A 74 -7.77 2.59 1.25
C SER A 74 -7.37 4.06 1.25
N SER A 75 -6.28 4.40 0.56
CA SER A 75 -5.79 5.78 0.52
C SER A 75 -5.42 6.23 -0.87
N TRP A 76 -5.64 7.52 -1.10
CA TRP A 76 -5.21 8.21 -2.31
C TRP A 76 -3.72 8.51 -2.23
N LYS A 77 -2.99 8.17 -3.28
CA LYS A 77 -1.56 8.42 -3.41
C LYS A 77 -1.24 9.01 -4.78
N PRO A 78 -0.18 9.83 -4.91
CA PRO A 78 0.25 10.34 -6.21
C PRO A 78 0.54 9.20 -7.17
N ALA A 79 0.03 9.30 -8.40
CA ALA A 79 0.19 8.30 -9.44
C ALA A 79 1.66 7.94 -9.69
N LEU A 80 2.54 8.95 -9.70
CA LEU A 80 3.98 8.78 -9.89
C LEU A 80 4.61 7.88 -8.81
N SER A 81 4.29 8.13 -7.54
CA SER A 81 4.82 7.34 -6.42
C SER A 81 4.42 5.86 -6.52
N ILE A 82 3.22 5.58 -7.03
CA ILE A 82 2.72 4.21 -7.17
C ILE A 82 3.27 3.54 -8.42
N TYR A 83 3.44 4.30 -9.50
CA TYR A 83 4.15 3.81 -10.67
C TYR A 83 5.59 3.39 -10.32
N GLU A 84 6.32 4.20 -9.55
CA GLU A 84 7.68 3.87 -9.10
C GLU A 84 7.71 2.62 -8.19
N ALA A 85 6.71 2.46 -7.32
CA ALA A 85 6.63 1.35 -6.38
C ALA A 85 6.18 0.02 -7.02
N VAL A 86 5.16 0.05 -7.89
CA VAL A 86 4.52 -1.15 -8.47
C VAL A 86 4.22 -0.98 -9.97
N PRO A 87 5.25 -0.73 -10.81
CA PRO A 87 5.07 -0.31 -12.21
C PRO A 87 4.30 -1.32 -13.07
N VAL A 88 4.47 -2.63 -12.80
CA VAL A 88 3.78 -3.69 -13.55
C VAL A 88 2.28 -3.70 -13.25
N LEU A 89 1.90 -3.61 -11.97
CA LEU A 89 0.50 -3.56 -11.56
C LEU A 89 -0.16 -2.30 -12.11
N PHE A 90 0.52 -1.16 -11.97
CA PHE A 90 0.04 0.13 -12.43
C PHE A 90 -0.24 0.15 -13.94
N ARG A 91 0.71 -0.30 -14.77
CA ARG A 91 0.52 -0.36 -16.23
C ARG A 91 -0.62 -1.29 -16.62
N ARG A 92 -0.77 -2.44 -15.94
CA ARG A 92 -1.87 -3.37 -16.23
C ARG A 92 -3.22 -2.74 -15.91
N TRP A 93 -3.33 -2.11 -14.75
CA TRP A 93 -4.53 -1.39 -14.32
C TRP A 93 -4.89 -0.26 -15.28
N ALA A 94 -3.92 0.59 -15.62
CA ALA A 94 -4.15 1.72 -16.52
C ALA A 94 -4.54 1.28 -17.93
N LYS A 95 -3.94 0.20 -18.46
CA LYS A 95 -4.34 -0.38 -19.76
C LYS A 95 -5.77 -0.92 -19.75
N ALA A 96 -6.20 -1.54 -18.65
CA ALA A 96 -7.58 -2.03 -18.53
C ALA A 96 -8.61 -0.89 -18.54
N ARG A 97 -8.18 0.33 -18.14
CA ARG A 97 -9.00 1.53 -18.03
C ARG A 97 -8.69 2.58 -19.10
N GLY A 98 -8.03 2.19 -20.21
CA GLY A 98 -7.48 3.14 -21.19
C GLY A 98 -8.50 4.05 -21.90
N ASN A 99 -9.80 3.77 -21.79
CA ASN A 99 -10.87 4.60 -22.34
C ASN A 99 -11.55 5.49 -21.27
N GLU A 100 -11.11 5.43 -20.02
CA GLU A 100 -11.65 6.24 -18.94
C GLU A 100 -10.99 7.63 -18.91
N ASP A 101 -11.80 8.61 -18.50
CA ASP A 101 -11.38 10.01 -18.39
C ASP A 101 -10.18 10.16 -17.44
N GLY A 102 -9.19 10.94 -17.85
CA GLY A 102 -7.99 11.21 -17.06
C GLY A 102 -6.86 10.17 -17.15
N VAL A 103 -7.11 8.96 -17.69
CA VAL A 103 -6.09 7.90 -17.77
C VAL A 103 -5.05 8.21 -18.85
N SER A 104 -5.46 8.74 -20.00
CA SER A 104 -4.52 9.11 -21.08
C SER A 104 -3.56 10.19 -20.61
N GLU A 105 -4.10 11.25 -20.03
CA GLU A 105 -3.28 12.36 -19.58
C GLU A 105 -2.41 11.93 -18.39
N MET A 106 -2.87 10.98 -17.55
CA MET A 106 -2.02 10.41 -16.50
C MET A 106 -0.75 9.77 -17.08
N PHE A 107 -0.84 9.11 -18.23
CA PHE A 107 0.34 8.61 -18.92
C PHE A 107 1.23 9.76 -19.43
N ASP A 108 0.66 10.86 -19.88
CA ASP A 108 1.42 12.04 -20.31
C ASP A 108 2.18 12.67 -19.14
N ASP A 109 1.53 12.86 -17.98
CA ASP A 109 2.18 13.37 -16.77
C ASP A 109 3.34 12.48 -16.33
N LEU A 110 3.12 11.16 -16.33
CA LEU A 110 4.14 10.19 -15.94
C LEU A 110 5.28 10.14 -16.95
N THR A 111 4.98 10.18 -18.25
CA THR A 111 5.99 10.24 -19.32
C THR A 111 6.84 11.50 -19.17
N SER A 112 6.21 12.64 -18.89
CA SER A 112 6.90 13.91 -18.65
C SER A 112 7.76 13.86 -17.38
N ALA A 113 7.30 13.19 -16.31
CA ALA A 113 8.03 13.08 -15.05
C ALA A 113 9.20 12.07 -15.12
N CYS A 114 9.02 10.94 -15.79
CA CYS A 114 10.03 9.89 -15.91
C CYS A 114 11.04 10.14 -17.04
N GLY A 115 10.73 11.02 -18.00
CA GLY A 115 11.60 11.34 -19.14
C GLY A 115 11.68 10.24 -20.20
N HIS A 116 10.79 9.25 -20.15
CA HIS A 116 10.67 8.20 -21.17
C HIS A 116 9.19 7.79 -21.35
N PRO A 117 8.80 7.29 -22.53
CA PRO A 117 7.44 6.76 -22.75
C PRO A 117 7.12 5.60 -21.80
N MET A 118 5.83 5.47 -21.49
CA MET A 118 5.27 4.54 -20.50
C MET A 118 4.58 3.33 -21.12
#